data_AF-A0A9E1VZH1-F1
#
_entry.id   AF-A0A9E1VZH1-F1
#
_cell.length_a   1.000
_cell.length_b   1.000
_cell.length_c   1.000
_cell.angle_alpha   90.00
_cell.angle_beta   90.00
_cell.angle_gamma   90.00
#
_symmetry.space_group_name_H-M   'P 1'
#
loop_
_entity.id
_entity.type
_entity.pdbx_description
1 polymer ?
#
loop_
_entity_poly.entity_id
_entity_poly.type
_entity_poly.pdbx_seq_one_letter_code
_entity_poly.pdbx_strand_id
1 'polypeptide(L)'
;MMQTRIRIAVISILFLFVLEVVHVGAEETGKFPADWNGWAKVTSPLVKIGALPGCDADVSSLPPIYQETVATYCGVKQGGPGKVAVLVNPKSAGAYNARSGKFADGNNLILHLKDMKVLFVTSHKEGAPQYNIYTEEGKKINADKGP
;
A
#
# COMPACT_ATOMS: atom_id res chain seq x y z
N MET A 1 37.41 46.80 25.73
CA MET A 1 36.00 46.34 25.79
C MET A 1 35.36 46.00 24.42
N MET A 2 36.09 46.15 23.29
CA MET A 2 35.52 45.98 21.93
C MET A 2 35.72 44.57 21.34
N GLN A 3 36.79 43.87 21.71
CA GLN A 3 37.12 42.52 21.21
C GLN A 3 36.18 41.41 21.74
N THR A 4 35.62 41.56 22.94
CA THR A 4 34.75 40.55 23.56
C THR A 4 33.36 40.50 22.93
N ARG A 5 32.88 41.62 22.35
CA ARG A 5 31.57 41.69 21.70
C ARG A 5 31.53 41.01 20.32
N ILE A 6 32.67 40.98 19.62
CA ILE A 6 32.80 40.36 18.29
C ILE A 6 32.76 38.83 18.38
N ARG A 7 33.31 38.23 19.44
CA ARG A 7 33.33 36.76 19.62
C ARG A 7 31.95 36.18 19.93
N ILE A 8 31.09 36.93 20.62
CA ILE A 8 29.73 36.48 20.96
C ILE A 8 28.82 36.53 19.73
N ALA A 9 28.98 37.54 18.86
CA ALA A 9 28.19 37.67 17.63
C ALA A 9 28.47 36.55 16.61
N VAL A 10 29.72 36.07 16.52
CA VAL A 10 30.10 34.99 15.58
C VAL A 10 29.54 33.63 16.02
N ILE A 11 29.42 33.38 17.33
CA ILE A 11 28.87 32.13 17.86
C ILE A 11 27.35 32.05 17.64
N SER A 12 26.63 33.18 17.70
CA SER A 12 25.18 33.21 17.42
C SER A 12 24.82 33.03 15.95
N ILE A 13 25.70 33.38 15.01
CA ILE A 13 25.46 33.19 13.57
C ILE A 13 25.72 31.73 13.14
N LEU A 14 26.59 31.00 13.85
CA LEU A 14 26.88 29.60 13.56
C LEU A 14 25.78 28.62 14.01
N PHE A 15 24.85 29.06 14.88
CA PHE A 15 23.78 28.22 15.43
C PHE A 15 22.47 28.27 14.62
N LEU A 16 22.40 29.10 13.56
CA LEU A 16 21.19 29.35 12.79
C LEU A 16 21.10 28.55 11.46
N PHE A 17 22.04 27.64 11.20
CA PHE A 17 22.17 26.95 9.91
C PHE A 17 21.97 25.43 9.96
N VAL A 18 21.22 24.92 10.94
CA VAL A 18 20.81 23.51 10.98
C VAL A 18 19.28 23.42 11.00
N LEU A 19 18.63 23.97 9.98
CA LEU A 19 17.36 23.41 9.52
C LEU A 19 17.73 22.31 8.52
N GLU A 20 17.99 21.11 9.03
CA GLU A 20 17.89 19.93 8.18
C GLU A 20 16.44 19.86 7.70
N VAL A 21 16.23 20.16 6.43
CA VAL A 21 14.96 19.90 5.75
C VAL A 21 14.81 18.38 5.72
N VAL A 22 14.15 17.84 6.74
CA VAL A 22 13.65 16.48 6.72
C VAL A 22 12.63 16.44 5.60
N HIS A 23 13.08 16.07 4.39
CA HIS A 23 12.19 15.73 3.29
C HIS A 23 11.51 14.44 3.70
N VAL A 24 10.45 14.55 4.50
CA VAL A 24 9.42 13.52 4.55
C VAL A 24 8.83 13.51 3.15
N GLY A 25 9.40 12.66 2.30
CA GLY A 25 8.84 12.36 0.99
C GLY A 25 7.46 11.80 1.24
N ALA A 26 6.45 12.66 1.14
CA ALA A 26 5.06 12.23 1.10
C ALA A 26 4.96 11.30 -0.10
N GLU A 27 4.86 9.99 0.15
CA GLU A 27 4.57 9.05 -0.91
C GLU A 27 3.21 9.44 -1.47
N GLU A 28 3.18 9.73 -2.76
CA GLU A 28 1.95 10.16 -3.41
C GLU A 28 0.92 9.02 -3.34
N THR A 29 -0.11 9.26 -2.55
CA THR A 29 -1.27 8.40 -2.39
C THR A 29 -1.91 8.06 -3.73
N GLY A 30 -2.22 6.77 -3.89
CA GLY A 30 -2.90 6.28 -5.08
C GLY A 30 -2.04 6.20 -6.33
N LYS A 31 -0.71 6.35 -6.25
CA LYS A 31 0.20 6.02 -7.35
C LYS A 31 0.62 4.55 -7.34
N PHE A 32 1.04 4.06 -8.51
CA PHE A 32 1.64 2.73 -8.63
C PHE A 32 2.93 2.63 -7.78
N PRO A 33 3.04 1.65 -6.86
CA PRO A 33 4.25 1.43 -6.06
C PRO A 33 5.33 0.71 -6.90
N ALA A 34 6.24 1.44 -7.54
CA ALA A 34 7.24 0.87 -8.46
C ALA A 34 8.18 -0.17 -7.83
N ASP A 35 8.37 -0.12 -6.51
CA ASP A 35 9.22 -0.99 -5.70
C ASP A 35 8.46 -2.19 -5.07
N TRP A 36 7.19 -2.39 -5.45
CA TRP A 36 6.30 -3.38 -4.83
C TRP A 36 6.88 -4.80 -4.76
N ASN A 37 7.71 -5.18 -5.73
CA ASN A 37 8.27 -6.52 -5.83
C ASN A 37 9.24 -6.85 -4.67
N GLY A 38 9.80 -5.82 -4.02
CA GLY A 38 10.68 -5.93 -2.86
C GLY A 38 9.94 -5.96 -1.53
N TRP A 39 8.62 -5.76 -1.52
CA TRP A 39 7.83 -5.70 -0.30
C TRP A 39 7.68 -7.08 0.35
N ALA A 40 7.58 -7.08 1.69
CA ALA A 40 7.52 -8.32 2.45
C ALA A 40 6.21 -9.08 2.17
N LYS A 41 6.32 -10.35 1.78
CA LYS A 41 5.18 -11.25 1.67
C LYS A 41 4.79 -11.74 3.06
N VAL A 42 3.51 -11.59 3.41
CA VAL A 42 3.00 -12.00 4.72
C VAL A 42 2.02 -13.16 4.59
N THR A 43 1.96 -13.98 5.63
CA THR A 43 0.97 -15.06 5.73
C THR A 43 -0.33 -14.51 6.32
N SER A 44 -1.41 -14.61 5.56
CA SER A 44 -2.77 -14.30 6.01
C SER A 44 -3.69 -15.53 5.82
N PRO A 45 -4.88 -15.58 6.45
CA PRO A 45 -5.87 -16.62 6.16
C PRO A 45 -6.14 -16.74 4.65
N LEU A 46 -6.24 -15.62 3.95
CA LEU A 46 -6.43 -15.57 2.50
C LEU A 46 -5.32 -16.30 1.73
N VAL A 47 -4.06 -16.08 2.11
CA VAL A 47 -2.90 -16.78 1.50
C VAL A 47 -2.91 -18.28 1.84
N LYS A 48 -3.40 -18.67 3.03
CA LYS A 48 -3.48 -20.07 3.45
C LYS A 48 -4.55 -20.88 2.71
N ILE A 49 -5.61 -20.23 2.22
CA ILE A 49 -6.62 -20.86 1.35
C ILE A 49 -5.99 -21.34 0.03
N GLY A 50 -4.85 -20.74 -0.36
CA GLY A 50 -4.06 -21.16 -1.51
C GLY A 50 -4.59 -20.56 -2.80
N ALA A 51 -5.61 -21.18 -3.39
CA ALA A 51 -6.22 -20.74 -4.63
C ALA A 51 -7.62 -20.16 -4.37
N LEU A 52 -7.83 -18.92 -4.81
CA LEU A 52 -9.18 -18.35 -4.84
C LEU A 52 -9.99 -18.97 -6.00
N PRO A 53 -11.32 -19.12 -5.82
CA PRO A 53 -12.19 -19.71 -6.84
C PRO A 53 -12.12 -19.00 -8.20
N GLY A 54 -12.51 -19.73 -9.25
CA GLY A 54 -12.71 -19.16 -10.59
C GLY A 54 -13.93 -18.24 -10.66
N CYS A 55 -14.02 -17.44 -11.71
CA CYS A 55 -15.21 -16.62 -11.98
C CYS A 55 -16.46 -17.43 -12.35
N ASP A 56 -16.27 -18.71 -12.68
CA ASP A 56 -17.27 -19.71 -12.98
C ASP A 56 -17.63 -20.58 -11.76
N ALA A 57 -16.98 -20.38 -10.61
CA ALA A 57 -17.25 -21.16 -9.41
C ALA A 57 -18.60 -20.77 -8.78
N ASP A 58 -19.37 -21.77 -8.34
CA ASP A 58 -20.54 -21.53 -7.51
C ASP A 58 -20.13 -21.12 -6.09
N VAL A 59 -20.32 -19.84 -5.79
CA VAL A 59 -20.03 -19.23 -4.48
C VAL A 59 -21.28 -18.91 -3.68
N SER A 60 -22.47 -19.31 -4.15
CA SER A 60 -23.76 -18.98 -3.52
C SER A 60 -23.88 -19.47 -2.08
N SER A 61 -23.15 -20.53 -1.73
CA SER A 61 -23.09 -21.10 -0.39
C SER A 61 -22.11 -20.40 0.57
N LEU A 62 -21.28 -19.49 0.07
CA LEU A 62 -20.30 -18.76 0.90
C LEU A 62 -20.93 -17.53 1.56
N PRO A 63 -20.39 -17.04 2.70
CA PRO A 63 -20.84 -15.77 3.28
C PRO A 63 -20.73 -14.59 2.29
N PRO A 64 -21.59 -13.56 2.39
CA PRO A 64 -21.69 -12.47 1.41
C PRO A 64 -20.36 -11.80 1.05
N ILE A 65 -19.49 -11.59 2.05
CA ILE A 65 -18.18 -10.97 1.84
C ILE A 65 -17.27 -11.76 0.90
N TYR A 66 -17.39 -13.09 0.88
CA TYR A 66 -16.62 -13.93 -0.04
C TYR A 66 -17.19 -13.87 -1.46
N GLN A 67 -18.51 -13.79 -1.59
CA GLN A 67 -19.18 -13.61 -2.88
C GLN A 67 -18.80 -12.27 -3.51
N GLU A 68 -18.82 -11.20 -2.72
CA GLU A 68 -18.38 -9.86 -3.16
C GLU A 68 -16.91 -9.84 -3.54
N THR A 69 -16.05 -10.57 -2.80
CA THR A 69 -14.64 -10.72 -3.15
C THR A 69 -14.51 -11.37 -4.54
N VAL A 70 -15.29 -12.42 -4.83
CA VAL A 70 -15.32 -13.09 -6.14
C VAL A 70 -15.77 -12.15 -7.25
N ALA A 71 -16.91 -11.49 -7.05
CA ALA A 71 -17.43 -10.52 -7.99
C ALA A 71 -16.41 -9.40 -8.29
N THR A 72 -15.71 -8.92 -7.26
CA THR A 72 -14.72 -7.83 -7.38
C THR A 72 -13.56 -8.21 -8.31
N TYR A 73 -12.90 -9.35 -8.09
CA TYR A 73 -11.77 -9.71 -8.96
C TYR A 73 -12.23 -10.12 -10.37
N CYS A 74 -13.40 -10.73 -10.51
CA CYS A 74 -13.96 -11.12 -11.81
C CYS A 74 -14.40 -9.92 -12.66
N GLY A 75 -14.83 -8.82 -12.03
CA GLY A 75 -15.12 -7.55 -12.71
C GLY A 75 -13.87 -6.83 -13.22
N VAL A 76 -12.69 -7.15 -12.67
CA VAL A 76 -11.41 -6.54 -13.07
C VAL A 76 -10.79 -7.25 -14.26
N LYS A 77 -10.75 -8.59 -14.24
CA LYS A 77 -10.24 -9.40 -15.34
C LYS A 77 -10.81 -10.80 -15.22
N GLN A 78 -11.25 -11.36 -16.35
CA GLN A 78 -11.75 -12.74 -16.39
C GLN A 78 -10.61 -13.74 -16.10
N GLY A 79 -10.96 -14.80 -15.36
CA GLY A 79 -10.03 -15.78 -14.82
C GLY A 79 -10.03 -15.75 -13.29
N GLY A 80 -9.97 -16.92 -12.66
CA GLY A 80 -9.80 -17.00 -11.21
C GLY A 80 -8.45 -16.38 -10.78
N PRO A 81 -8.34 -15.81 -9.58
CA PRO A 81 -7.09 -15.23 -9.10
C PRO A 81 -5.99 -16.27 -8.96
N GLY A 82 -6.39 -17.53 -8.82
CA GLY A 82 -5.54 -18.64 -8.46
C GLY A 82 -4.75 -18.27 -7.22
N LYS A 83 -3.42 -18.32 -7.31
CA LYS A 83 -2.54 -18.01 -6.18
C LYS A 83 -2.53 -16.52 -5.87
N VAL A 84 -2.67 -16.20 -4.58
CA VAL A 84 -2.54 -14.83 -4.09
C VAL A 84 -1.29 -14.62 -3.23
N ALA A 85 -0.86 -13.37 -3.10
CA ALA A 85 0.06 -12.93 -2.06
C ALA A 85 -0.45 -11.62 -1.45
N VAL A 86 -0.20 -11.45 -0.16
CA VAL A 86 -0.33 -10.16 0.51
C VAL A 86 1.08 -9.62 0.69
N LEU A 87 1.36 -8.42 0.18
CA LEU A 87 2.61 -7.71 0.37
C LEU A 87 2.39 -6.50 1.25
N VAL A 88 3.35 -6.24 2.14
CA VAL A 88 3.30 -5.13 3.11
C VAL A 88 4.48 -4.20 2.85
N ASN A 89 4.18 -2.91 2.65
CA ASN A 89 5.21 -1.88 2.59
C ASN A 89 6.04 -1.95 3.88
N PRO A 90 7.38 -1.99 3.84
CA PRO A 90 8.23 -2.00 5.02
C PRO A 90 7.86 -0.92 6.05
N LYS A 91 7.50 0.29 5.59
CA LYS A 91 7.06 1.41 6.45
C LYS A 91 5.75 1.12 7.19
N SER A 92 4.95 0.19 6.69
CA SER A 92 3.65 -0.21 7.24
C SER A 92 3.68 -1.53 8.03
N ALA A 93 4.84 -2.19 8.12
CA ALA A 93 4.97 -3.48 8.81
C ALA A 93 4.57 -3.41 10.30
N GLY A 94 4.94 -2.34 11.00
CA GLY A 94 4.57 -2.13 12.40
C GLY A 94 3.06 -2.05 12.60
N ALA A 95 2.38 -1.23 11.79
CA ALA A 95 0.92 -1.10 11.82
C ALA A 95 0.19 -2.41 11.47
N TYR A 96 0.68 -3.11 10.45
CA TYR A 96 0.15 -4.41 10.04
C TYR A 96 0.24 -5.45 11.17
N ASN A 97 1.42 -5.61 11.77
CA ASN A 97 1.65 -6.59 12.83
C ASN A 97 0.85 -6.28 14.10
N ALA A 98 0.71 -4.99 14.44
CA ALA A 98 -0.11 -4.53 15.55
C ALA A 98 -1.62 -4.69 15.30
N ARG A 99 -2.04 -4.97 14.07
CA ARG A 99 -3.44 -4.99 13.64
C ARG A 99 -4.18 -3.71 14.05
N SER A 100 -3.48 -2.58 14.00
CA SER A 100 -3.97 -1.32 14.55
C SER A 100 -5.10 -0.70 13.71
N GLY A 101 -5.20 -1.09 12.43
CA GLY A 101 -6.04 -0.43 11.43
C GLY A 101 -5.60 1.00 11.11
N LYS A 102 -4.49 1.48 11.69
CA LYS A 102 -3.97 2.83 11.54
C LYS A 102 -2.71 2.78 10.69
N PHE A 103 -2.84 3.20 9.44
CA PHE A 103 -1.74 3.28 8.50
C PHE A 103 -1.38 4.74 8.23
N ALA A 104 -0.08 4.99 8.04
CA ALA A 104 0.41 6.30 7.62
C ALA A 104 0.04 6.55 6.16
N ASP A 105 0.06 7.82 5.77
CA ASP A 105 -0.24 8.22 4.41
C ASP A 105 0.73 7.60 3.39
N GLY A 106 0.22 7.22 2.23
CA GLY A 106 0.97 6.54 1.16
C GLY A 106 0.48 5.12 0.89
N ASN A 107 1.21 4.36 0.07
CA ASN A 107 0.86 2.98 -0.25
C ASN A 107 1.29 2.04 0.87
N ASN A 108 0.38 1.22 1.40
CA ASN A 108 0.65 0.42 2.61
C ASN A 108 0.66 -1.08 2.35
N LEU A 109 -0.30 -1.56 1.56
CA LEU A 109 -0.57 -2.99 1.37
C LEU A 109 -0.88 -3.28 -0.10
N ILE A 110 -0.54 -4.49 -0.53
CA ILE A 110 -0.89 -4.99 -1.86
C ILE A 110 -1.47 -6.40 -1.73
N LEU A 111 -2.64 -6.62 -2.31
CA LEU A 111 -3.12 -7.96 -2.65
C LEU A 111 -2.74 -8.24 -4.11
N HIS A 112 -1.80 -9.16 -4.30
CA HIS A 112 -1.33 -9.58 -5.61
C HIS A 112 -2.04 -10.87 -6.03
N LEU A 113 -2.83 -10.78 -7.10
CA LEU A 113 -3.44 -11.91 -7.79
C LEU A 113 -2.45 -12.41 -8.86
N LYS A 114 -1.65 -13.42 -8.52
CA LYS A 114 -0.44 -13.77 -9.28
C LYS A 114 -0.74 -14.25 -10.68
N ASP A 115 -1.73 -15.12 -10.82
CA ASP A 115 -2.04 -15.74 -12.11
C ASP A 115 -2.71 -14.72 -13.05
N MET A 116 -3.38 -13.71 -12.48
CA MET A 116 -3.98 -12.60 -13.23
C MET A 116 -2.99 -11.47 -13.55
N LYS A 117 -1.84 -11.41 -12.86
CA LYS A 117 -0.86 -10.31 -12.88
C LYS A 117 -1.50 -8.96 -12.53
N VAL A 118 -2.31 -8.97 -11.48
CA VAL A 118 -3.07 -7.81 -11.00
C VAL A 118 -2.70 -7.51 -9.55
N LEU A 119 -2.51 -6.22 -9.26
CA LEU A 119 -2.22 -5.67 -7.94
C LEU A 119 -3.39 -4.81 -7.48
N PHE A 120 -4.02 -5.21 -6.38
CA PHE A 120 -4.93 -4.37 -5.61
C PHE A 120 -4.11 -3.64 -4.55
N VAL A 121 -3.90 -2.34 -4.76
CA VAL A 121 -3.09 -1.50 -3.89
C VAL A 121 -4.01 -0.75 -2.93
N THR A 122 -3.73 -0.90 -1.64
CA THR A 122 -4.35 -0.10 -0.57
C THR A 122 -3.38 0.98 -0.11
N SER A 123 -3.79 2.23 -0.25
CA SER A 123 -3.10 3.40 0.29
C SER A 123 -3.97 4.11 1.31
N HIS A 124 -3.38 4.93 2.18
CA HIS A 124 -4.13 5.81 3.08
C HIS A 124 -3.80 7.26 2.81
N LYS A 125 -4.80 8.14 2.89
CA LYS A 125 -4.64 9.59 2.89
C LYS A 125 -5.45 10.16 4.04
N GLU A 126 -4.83 10.91 4.94
CA GLU A 126 -5.48 11.47 6.13
C GLU A 126 -6.21 10.38 6.95
N GLY A 127 -5.62 9.17 7.00
CA GLY A 127 -6.19 8.00 7.66
C GLY A 127 -7.34 7.32 6.92
N ALA A 128 -7.81 7.85 5.80
CA ALA A 128 -8.84 7.22 4.97
C ALA A 128 -8.21 6.28 3.92
N PRO A 129 -8.69 5.03 3.78
CA PRO A 129 -8.17 4.11 2.78
C PRO A 129 -8.59 4.52 1.36
N GLN A 130 -7.71 4.26 0.41
CA GLN A 130 -7.91 4.42 -1.02
C GLN A 130 -7.50 3.13 -1.72
N TYR A 131 -8.30 2.70 -2.69
CA TYR A 131 -8.10 1.45 -3.41
C TYR A 131 -7.84 1.75 -4.87
N ASN A 132 -6.73 1.23 -5.39
CA ASN A 132 -6.37 1.34 -6.79
C ASN A 132 -5.94 -0.02 -7.32
N ILE A 133 -6.16 -0.22 -8.62
CA ILE A 133 -5.88 -1.50 -9.27
C ILE A 133 -4.88 -1.24 -10.39
N TYR A 134 -3.83 -2.05 -10.44
CA TYR A 134 -2.77 -1.95 -11.42
C TYR A 134 -2.44 -3.33 -11.99
N THR A 135 -1.93 -3.33 -13.21
CA THR A 135 -1.09 -4.44 -13.70
C THR A 135 0.26 -4.45 -12.97
N GLU A 136 1.01 -5.55 -13.04
CA GLU A 136 2.37 -5.63 -12.51
C GLU A 136 3.33 -4.59 -13.14
N GLU A 137 3.03 -4.15 -14.37
CA GLU A 137 3.79 -3.15 -15.12
C GLU A 137 3.35 -1.69 -14.82
N GLY A 138 2.36 -1.49 -13.95
CA GLY A 138 1.92 -0.17 -13.51
C GLY A 138 0.86 0.51 -14.38
N LYS A 139 0.32 -0.18 -15.39
CA LYS A 139 -0.90 0.29 -16.07
C LYS A 139 -2.08 0.24 -15.08
N LYS A 140 -2.72 1.39 -14.84
CA LYS A 140 -3.94 1.48 -14.04
C LYS A 140 -5.08 0.72 -14.72
N ILE A 141 -5.79 -0.10 -13.94
CA ILE A 141 -7.01 -0.76 -14.35
C ILE A 141 -8.15 0.01 -13.69
N ASN A 142 -9.03 0.56 -14.51
CA ASN A 142 -10.32 1.02 -14.01
C ASN A 142 -11.19 -0.22 -13.90
N ALA A 143 -11.73 -0.50 -12.73
CA ALA A 143 -12.79 -1.49 -12.65
C ALA A 143 -13.96 -0.91 -13.46
N ASP A 144 -14.35 -1.55 -14.56
CA ASP A 144 -15.44 -1.12 -15.44
C ASP A 144 -16.81 -1.43 -14.81
N LYS A 145 -16.97 -1.02 -13.55
CA LYS A 145 -17.86 -1.49 -12.47
C LYS A 145 -17.13 -2.37 -11.45
N GLY A 146 -16.59 -1.73 -10.41
CA GLY A 146 -16.81 -2.26 -9.06
C GLY A 146 -18.29 -2.07 -8.70
N PRO A 147 -18.84 -2.73 -7.66
CA PRO A 147 -20.22 -2.49 -7.25
C PRO A 147 -20.54 -1.00 -7.12
#